data_AF-A0A6A4HTT4-F1
#
_entry.id   AF-A0A6A4HTT4-F1
#
_cell.length_a   1.000
_cell.length_b   1.000
_cell.length_c   1.000
_cell.angle_alpha   90.00
_cell.angle_beta   90.00
_cell.angle_gamma   90.00
#
_symmetry.space_group_name_H-M   'P 1'
#
loop_
_entity.id
_entity.type
_entity.pdbx_description
1 polymer ?
#
loop_
_entity_poly.entity_id
_entity_poly.type
_entity_poly.pdbx_seq_one_letter_code
_entity_poly.pdbx_strand_id
1 'polypeptide(L)'
;MTSSIETTENNLPSQLQAKPQMNRPAEARIRCDKCRKKNLKCDRALPVCHNCSGPKECKYSAPSISHRGIPRCATCQKYGLKCDRDMPACNQCQLQGKPSECVYLPRRRRNAEDKITFEDDIETKTGTILKFGLIDNDSDDYVSSQSNKQDQSAISSSSSAPIATMTTMKFKASSYQASSSSYRRDKPLSTRGSVGGVLTTASTASYLLPSPDISSVFIRPWSHPQFAPLPSVILRTLSETRFAEMPDREAFDQHLGRFLKSLLPEMQESASLSSAAYMGVARYLATGELPPHASPFLQTWMVTHRLLPARISAWEGWQESNPQTSSDRTKATSPIILIPRDPVPENLALVLEEYQVNPFKYTYGDGKTLPEQSIFDRLPVQNELFDILAYAHREHNDSTALADEARKMGFAHITWPMTDIFVRLCPLCSAKNSQNSDSSRDDE
;
A
#
# COMPACT_ATOMS: atom_id res chain seq x y z
N MET A 1 52.82 58.68 38.05
CA MET A 1 52.48 58.95 39.46
C MET A 1 50.97 59.12 39.56
N THR A 2 50.36 58.54 40.61
CA THR A 2 48.96 58.64 41.09
C THR A 2 47.87 58.12 40.13
N SER A 3 47.31 56.91 40.28
CA SER A 3 46.42 56.36 41.34
C SER A 3 45.05 57.03 41.44
N SER A 4 43.96 56.27 41.25
CA SER A 4 42.68 56.30 42.01
C SER A 4 41.69 55.32 41.35
N ILE A 5 41.45 54.15 41.95
CA ILE A 5 40.37 53.81 42.91
C ILE A 5 39.01 53.63 42.20
N GLU A 6 38.68 52.36 41.94
CA GLU A 6 37.34 51.88 41.58
C GLU A 6 36.48 51.77 42.84
N THR A 7 35.31 52.42 42.83
CA THR A 7 34.24 52.24 43.80
C THR A 7 33.24 51.21 43.30
N THR A 8 33.14 50.12 44.04
CA THR A 8 32.05 49.14 44.05
C THR A 8 30.73 49.75 44.52
N GLU A 9 29.69 49.67 43.69
CA GLU A 9 28.30 49.76 44.16
C GLU A 9 27.52 48.50 43.78
N ASN A 10 27.01 47.87 44.83
CA ASN A 10 26.10 46.75 44.82
C ASN A 10 24.73 47.18 44.29
N ASN A 11 24.17 46.45 43.33
CA ASN A 11 22.71 46.36 43.21
C ASN A 11 22.28 44.99 42.70
N LEU A 12 21.69 44.23 43.63
CA LEU A 12 20.92 43.02 43.40
C LEU A 12 19.56 43.43 42.79
N PRO A 13 19.02 42.66 41.84
CA PRO A 13 17.63 42.30 42.01
C PRO A 13 17.41 40.80 41.85
N SER A 14 16.84 40.22 42.91
CA SER A 14 16.14 38.96 42.93
C SER A 14 15.10 38.90 41.81
N GLN A 15 15.31 38.03 40.82
CA GLN A 15 14.23 37.54 39.97
C GLN A 15 14.14 36.02 40.06
N LEU A 16 13.05 35.59 40.69
CA LEU A 16 12.50 34.25 40.61
C LEU A 16 12.22 33.90 39.15
N GLN A 17 13.10 33.12 38.54
CA GLN A 17 12.83 32.49 37.26
C GLN A 17 11.87 31.31 37.48
N ALA A 18 10.59 31.54 37.21
CA ALA A 18 9.64 30.47 36.97
C ALA A 18 10.06 29.72 35.70
N LYS A 19 10.53 28.49 35.85
CA LYS A 19 10.83 27.60 34.72
C LYS A 19 9.55 27.37 33.91
N PRO A 20 9.58 27.50 32.57
CA PRO A 20 8.43 27.23 31.73
C PRO A 20 8.09 25.74 31.82
N GLN A 21 6.94 25.43 32.42
CA GLN A 21 6.33 24.11 32.31
C GLN A 21 5.88 23.93 30.86
N MET A 22 6.65 23.16 30.09
CA MET A 22 6.21 22.66 28.80
C MET A 22 5.00 21.75 29.01
N ASN A 23 3.80 22.29 28.73
CA ASN A 23 2.59 21.52 28.53
C ASN A 23 2.72 20.68 27.25
N ARG A 24 3.34 19.49 27.38
CA ARG A 24 3.23 18.43 26.37
C ARG A 24 1.90 17.68 26.56
N PRO A 25 1.18 17.36 25.48
CA PRO A 25 -0.12 16.70 25.52
C PRO A 25 -0.04 15.34 26.23
N ALA A 26 -1.17 14.93 26.82
CA ALA A 26 -1.33 13.75 27.66
C ALA A 26 -1.24 12.43 26.88
N GLU A 27 -0.11 12.14 26.23
CA GLU A 27 0.26 10.76 25.93
C GLU A 27 0.40 10.00 27.24
N ALA A 28 -0.27 8.85 27.36
CA ALA A 28 -0.34 8.05 28.58
C ALA A 28 1.06 7.74 29.14
N ARG A 29 1.52 8.56 30.10
CA ARG A 29 2.91 8.54 30.57
C ARG A 29 3.25 7.18 31.20
N ILE A 30 4.17 6.45 30.59
CA ILE A 30 4.60 5.10 30.98
C ILE A 30 5.39 5.15 32.32
N ARG A 31 5.28 4.12 33.18
CA ARG A 31 6.09 3.97 34.41
C ARG A 31 7.52 3.52 34.03
N CYS A 32 8.56 3.98 34.73
CA CYS A 32 9.93 3.51 34.49
C CYS A 32 10.06 1.99 34.74
N ASP A 33 11.08 1.36 34.15
CA ASP A 33 11.27 -0.10 34.18
C ASP A 33 11.40 -0.66 35.59
N LYS A 34 12.09 0.06 36.50
CA LYS A 34 12.29 -0.35 37.90
C LYS A 34 10.99 -0.34 38.69
N CYS A 35 10.18 0.71 38.54
CA CYS A 35 8.85 0.79 39.16
C CYS A 35 7.88 -0.21 38.54
N ARG A 36 7.94 -0.43 37.22
CA ARG A 36 7.13 -1.44 36.53
C ARG A 36 7.42 -2.84 37.05
N LYS A 37 8.70 -3.22 37.15
CA LYS A 37 9.14 -4.55 37.63
C LYS A 37 8.76 -4.82 39.09
N LYS A 38 8.83 -3.80 39.95
CA LYS A 38 8.46 -3.91 41.38
C LYS A 38 6.99 -3.55 41.67
N ASN A 39 6.22 -3.26 40.63
CA ASN A 39 4.84 -2.79 40.70
C ASN A 39 4.61 -1.59 41.64
N LEU A 40 5.57 -0.66 41.68
CA LEU A 40 5.54 0.56 42.48
C LEU A 40 4.83 1.72 41.74
N LYS A 41 4.38 2.73 42.49
CA LYS A 41 3.95 4.02 41.92
C LYS A 41 5.19 4.77 41.42
N CYS A 42 5.11 5.31 40.20
CA CYS A 42 6.17 6.08 39.57
C CYS A 42 5.67 7.51 39.37
N ASP A 43 6.35 8.47 39.99
CA ASP A 43 6.13 9.92 39.83
C ASP A 43 6.67 10.46 38.49
N ARG A 44 7.51 9.67 37.82
CA ARG A 44 8.04 9.91 36.46
C ARG A 44 8.89 11.17 36.34
N ALA A 45 9.47 11.61 37.45
CA ALA A 45 10.49 12.64 37.42
C ALA A 45 11.69 12.17 36.59
N LEU A 46 12.23 13.06 35.76
CA LEU A 46 13.51 12.87 35.07
C LEU A 46 14.59 13.65 35.83
N PRO A 47 15.80 13.10 35.96
CA PRO A 47 16.30 11.84 35.38
C PRO A 47 15.95 10.58 36.20
N VAL A 48 15.51 10.73 37.47
CA VAL A 48 15.21 9.61 38.38
C VAL A 48 13.87 9.85 39.09
N CYS A 49 13.03 8.82 39.15
CA CYS A 49 11.76 8.81 39.87
C CYS A 49 12.00 8.82 41.40
N HIS A 50 11.14 9.45 42.22
CA HIS A 50 11.29 9.46 43.70
C HIS A 50 11.41 8.05 44.29
N ASN A 51 10.67 7.11 43.73
CA ASN A 51 10.64 5.72 44.20
C ASN A 51 11.85 4.89 43.73
N CYS A 52 12.73 5.48 42.93
CA CYS A 52 13.84 4.81 42.28
C CYS A 52 15.18 5.07 42.95
N SER A 53 15.20 5.63 44.18
CA SER A 53 16.34 6.01 45.02
C SER A 53 17.63 5.27 44.64
N GLY A 54 18.48 5.94 43.86
CA GLY A 54 19.76 5.41 43.39
C GLY A 54 20.36 6.29 42.27
N PRO A 55 21.69 6.28 42.09
CA PRO A 55 22.41 7.15 41.16
C PRO A 55 22.23 6.77 39.67
N LYS A 56 21.34 5.82 39.36
CA LYS A 56 21.13 5.35 37.98
C LYS A 56 19.84 5.96 37.43
N GLU A 57 19.95 6.56 36.25
CA GLU A 57 18.84 7.13 35.50
C GLU A 57 17.69 6.13 35.31
N CYS A 58 16.46 6.62 35.40
CA CYS A 58 15.28 5.80 35.15
C CYS A 58 15.14 5.49 33.67
N LYS A 59 15.28 4.22 33.29
CA LYS A 59 14.98 3.76 31.94
C LYS A 59 13.47 3.63 31.75
N TYR A 60 12.95 4.19 30.67
CA TYR A 60 11.55 4.10 30.25
C TYR A 60 11.48 3.32 28.94
N SER A 61 11.56 1.99 29.02
CA SER A 61 11.34 1.18 27.84
C SER A 61 9.84 1.13 27.56
N ALA A 62 9.44 1.50 26.34
CA ALA A 62 8.08 1.25 25.86
C ALA A 62 7.74 -0.20 26.24
N PRO A 63 6.58 -0.48 26.87
CA PRO A 63 6.18 -1.86 27.10
C PRO A 63 6.32 -2.56 25.76
N SER A 64 7.05 -3.69 25.71
CA SER A 64 6.94 -4.60 24.57
C SER A 64 5.45 -4.69 24.31
N ILE A 65 5.02 -4.41 23.07
CA ILE A 65 3.61 -4.33 22.68
C ILE A 65 2.96 -5.59 23.21
N SER A 66 2.39 -5.51 24.41
CA SER A 66 1.98 -6.68 25.14
C SER A 66 0.72 -7.02 24.42
N HIS A 67 0.80 -8.00 23.51
CA HIS A 67 -0.10 -8.14 22.39
C HIS A 67 -1.56 -8.06 22.84
N ARG A 68 -2.13 -6.84 22.79
CA ARG A 68 -3.48 -6.56 23.25
C ARG A 68 -4.38 -7.22 22.23
N GLY A 69 -4.89 -8.40 22.58
CA GLY A 69 -5.69 -9.23 21.67
C GLY A 69 -5.26 -10.70 21.63
N ILE A 70 -4.04 -11.04 22.06
CA ILE A 70 -3.62 -12.44 22.17
C ILE A 70 -4.26 -13.05 23.43
N PRO A 71 -4.99 -14.19 23.32
CA PRO A 71 -5.54 -14.87 24.49
C PRO A 71 -4.43 -15.41 25.40
N ARG A 72 -4.77 -15.83 26.62
CA ARG A 72 -3.81 -16.59 27.45
C ARG A 72 -3.47 -17.89 26.72
N CYS A 73 -2.23 -18.39 26.85
CA CYS A 73 -1.89 -19.71 26.30
C CYS A 73 -2.78 -20.81 26.92
N ALA A 74 -2.95 -21.92 26.21
CA ALA A 74 -3.83 -23.03 26.61
C ALA A 74 -3.50 -23.55 28.02
N THR A 75 -2.21 -23.67 28.34
CA THR A 75 -1.73 -24.12 29.66
C THR A 75 -2.11 -23.16 30.77
N CYS A 76 -1.79 -21.87 30.64
CA CYS A 76 -2.18 -20.88 31.64
C CYS A 76 -3.70 -20.71 31.74
N GLN A 77 -4.44 -20.89 30.64
CA GLN A 77 -5.90 -20.88 30.65
C GLN A 77 -6.46 -22.09 31.41
N LYS A 78 -5.94 -23.30 31.14
CA LYS A 78 -6.33 -24.56 31.79
C LYS A 78 -6.06 -24.55 33.29
N TYR A 79 -4.92 -24.01 33.71
CA TYR A 79 -4.50 -23.99 35.12
C TYR A 79 -4.82 -22.67 35.85
N GLY A 80 -5.53 -21.72 35.21
CA GLY A 80 -5.91 -20.45 35.84
C GLY A 80 -4.73 -19.51 36.17
N LEU A 81 -3.57 -19.69 35.54
CA LEU A 81 -2.36 -18.92 35.80
C LEU A 81 -2.36 -17.56 35.09
N LYS A 82 -1.51 -16.63 35.58
CA LYS A 82 -1.22 -15.38 34.87
C LYS A 82 -0.29 -15.69 33.69
N CYS A 83 -0.68 -15.24 32.50
CA CYS A 83 0.07 -15.39 31.27
C CYS A 83 0.50 -13.99 30.79
N ASP A 84 1.81 -13.78 30.67
CA ASP A 84 2.41 -12.54 30.14
C ASP A 84 2.28 -12.40 28.62
N ARG A 85 1.94 -13.50 27.93
CA ARG A 85 1.72 -13.58 26.48
C ARG A 85 3.00 -13.44 25.64
N ASP A 86 4.15 -13.73 26.24
CA ASP A 86 5.41 -13.78 25.51
C ASP A 86 5.43 -15.01 24.57
N MET A 87 5.98 -14.83 23.37
CA MET A 87 6.21 -15.90 22.38
C MET A 87 7.71 -16.18 22.28
N PRO A 88 8.14 -17.43 22.06
CA PRO A 88 7.34 -18.62 21.74
C PRO A 88 6.65 -19.28 22.95
N ALA A 89 7.07 -19.00 24.18
CA ALA A 89 6.43 -19.49 25.40
C ALA A 89 6.36 -18.37 26.45
N CYS A 90 5.26 -18.36 27.22
CA CYS A 90 5.06 -17.41 28.30
C CYS A 90 6.03 -17.68 29.46
N ASN A 91 6.47 -16.67 30.22
CA ASN A 91 7.47 -16.89 31.29
C ASN A 91 6.92 -17.86 32.36
N GLN A 92 5.60 -17.88 32.58
CA GLN A 92 4.99 -18.80 33.53
C GLN A 92 5.14 -20.27 33.12
N CYS A 93 4.95 -20.60 31.84
CA CYS A 93 5.17 -21.97 31.33
C CYS A 93 6.66 -22.33 31.31
N GLN A 94 7.52 -21.34 31.06
CA GLN A 94 8.96 -21.52 31.14
C GLN A 94 9.42 -21.83 32.57
N LEU A 95 8.89 -21.13 33.57
CA LEU A 95 9.16 -21.37 35.00
C LEU A 95 8.67 -22.74 35.48
N GLN A 96 7.62 -23.29 34.87
CA GLN A 96 7.15 -24.64 35.15
C GLN A 96 7.95 -25.75 34.43
N GLY A 97 8.98 -25.41 33.66
CA GLY A 97 9.77 -26.38 32.90
C GLY A 97 9.01 -27.01 31.73
N LYS A 98 7.89 -26.41 31.31
CA LYS A 98 7.01 -26.92 30.24
C LYS A 98 6.82 -25.88 29.13
N PRO A 99 7.90 -25.38 28.50
CA PRO A 99 7.78 -24.39 27.44
C PRO A 99 7.11 -24.95 26.18
N SER A 100 7.27 -26.24 25.89
CA SER A 100 6.67 -26.92 24.73
C SER A 100 5.15 -27.08 24.82
N GLU A 101 4.58 -27.07 26.03
CA GLU A 101 3.13 -27.11 26.23
C GLU A 101 2.49 -25.72 26.07
N CYS A 102 3.27 -24.64 25.92
CA CYS A 102 2.78 -23.27 25.86
C CYS A 102 2.24 -22.92 24.47
N VAL A 103 1.01 -23.33 24.16
CA VAL A 103 0.39 -23.09 22.85
C VAL A 103 -0.65 -21.97 22.93
N TYR A 104 -0.55 -20.97 22.07
CA TYR A 104 -1.57 -19.93 21.91
C TYR A 104 -2.57 -20.34 20.83
N LEU A 105 -3.81 -20.61 21.22
CA LEU A 105 -4.87 -20.93 20.28
C LEU A 105 -5.48 -19.64 19.70
N PRO A 106 -5.73 -19.56 18.37
CA PRO A 106 -6.47 -18.46 17.78
C PRO A 106 -7.81 -18.29 18.49
N ARG A 107 -8.18 -17.06 18.85
CA ARG A 107 -9.46 -16.79 19.51
C ARG A 107 -10.59 -17.21 18.56
N ARG A 108 -11.26 -18.32 18.86
CA ARG A 108 -12.47 -18.77 18.15
C ARG A 108 -13.47 -17.60 18.17
N ARG A 109 -13.68 -16.95 17.02
CA ARG A 109 -14.75 -15.96 16.88
C ARG A 109 -16.04 -16.73 17.11
N ARG A 110 -16.77 -16.40 18.19
CA ARG A 110 -18.14 -16.88 18.34
C ARG A 110 -18.93 -16.15 17.25
N ASN A 111 -19.16 -16.81 16.13
CA ASN A 111 -20.22 -16.38 15.22
C ASN A 111 -21.53 -16.51 16.01
N ALA A 112 -22.40 -15.52 15.88
CA ALA A 112 -23.59 -15.33 16.70
C ALA A 112 -24.78 -16.24 16.30
N GLU A 113 -24.52 -17.35 15.61
CA GLU A 113 -25.54 -18.25 15.09
C GLU A 113 -25.18 -19.66 15.56
N ASP A 114 -25.71 -20.01 16.74
CA ASP A 114 -26.10 -21.36 17.14
C ASP A 114 -26.56 -21.30 18.60
N LYS A 115 -27.74 -20.69 18.79
CA LYS A 115 -28.65 -21.08 19.87
C LYS A 115 -29.43 -22.29 19.34
N ILE A 116 -28.80 -23.46 19.34
CA ILE A 116 -29.54 -24.71 19.30
C ILE A 116 -29.98 -24.97 20.74
N THR A 117 -31.28 -24.87 20.95
CA THR A 117 -31.99 -25.27 22.17
C THR A 117 -31.69 -26.73 22.48
N PHE A 118 -31.32 -26.98 23.73
CA PHE A 118 -30.95 -28.29 24.25
C PHE A 118 -32.09 -28.77 25.14
N GLU A 119 -33.09 -29.42 24.56
CA GLU A 119 -34.01 -30.32 25.27
C GLU A 119 -34.29 -31.53 24.37
N ASP A 120 -34.21 -32.70 25.01
CA ASP A 120 -34.72 -34.02 24.63
C ASP A 120 -34.16 -34.69 23.36
N ASP A 121 -33.18 -35.59 23.53
CA ASP A 121 -33.53 -37.00 23.74
C ASP A 121 -32.31 -37.88 24.02
N ILE A 122 -32.46 -38.65 25.08
CA ILE A 122 -31.63 -39.79 25.45
C ILE A 122 -32.17 -40.97 24.64
N GLU A 123 -31.40 -41.51 23.69
CA GLU A 123 -31.23 -42.96 23.65
C GLU A 123 -30.03 -43.42 22.80
N THR A 124 -29.27 -44.26 23.46
CA THR A 124 -28.14 -45.08 23.01
C THR A 124 -28.36 -45.84 21.70
N LYS A 125 -27.37 -45.80 20.79
CA LYS A 125 -26.62 -47.00 20.35
C LYS A 125 -25.57 -46.69 19.25
N THR A 126 -24.32 -47.00 19.58
CA THR A 126 -23.29 -47.62 18.73
C THR A 126 -23.12 -47.14 17.27
N GLY A 127 -22.12 -46.28 17.09
CA GLY A 127 -21.07 -46.34 16.06
C GLY A 127 -21.45 -46.55 14.59
N THR A 128 -21.15 -45.56 13.75
CA THR A 128 -20.53 -45.78 12.43
C THR A 128 -19.81 -44.49 12.00
N ILE A 129 -18.59 -44.70 11.53
CA ILE A 129 -17.64 -43.73 10.96
C ILE A 129 -18.17 -43.28 9.59
N LEU A 130 -18.27 -41.98 9.34
CA LEU A 130 -18.36 -41.42 7.98
C LEU A 130 -17.14 -40.57 7.69
N LYS A 131 -16.36 -41.10 6.73
CA LYS A 131 -15.15 -40.60 6.12
C LYS A 131 -15.54 -40.21 4.69
N PHE A 132 -15.41 -38.94 4.34
CA PHE A 132 -15.38 -38.43 2.96
C PHE A 132 -14.08 -37.63 2.85
N GLY A 133 -13.22 -37.76 1.84
CA GLY A 133 -13.18 -38.56 0.63
C GLY A 133 -11.97 -38.02 -0.13
N LEU A 134 -10.87 -38.77 -0.12
CA LEU A 134 -9.68 -38.55 -0.96
C LEU A 134 -9.87 -39.46 -2.19
N ILE A 135 -9.77 -38.87 -3.37
CA ILE A 135 -9.66 -39.61 -4.63
C ILE A 135 -8.17 -39.79 -4.87
N ASP A 136 -7.70 -41.03 -4.74
CA ASP A 136 -6.40 -41.48 -5.23
C ASP A 136 -6.55 -42.09 -6.62
N ASN A 137 -5.52 -41.84 -7.43
CA ASN A 137 -5.21 -42.50 -8.69
C ASN A 137 -4.86 -43.97 -8.46
N ASP A 138 -5.36 -44.85 -9.32
CA ASP A 138 -4.69 -46.08 -9.78
C ASP A 138 -5.31 -46.39 -11.17
N SER A 139 -4.51 -46.47 -12.25
CA SER A 139 -3.69 -47.63 -12.63
C SER A 139 -4.52 -48.91 -12.67
N ASP A 140 -4.81 -49.42 -13.86
CA ASP A 140 -4.50 -50.80 -14.22
C ASP A 140 -4.85 -51.10 -15.69
N ASP A 141 -3.81 -51.52 -16.40
CA ASP A 141 -3.75 -52.68 -17.30
C ASP A 141 -4.96 -53.05 -18.16
N TYR A 142 -4.85 -52.81 -19.46
CA TYR A 142 -5.56 -53.58 -20.48
C TYR A 142 -4.60 -54.16 -21.51
N VAL A 143 -4.53 -55.48 -21.53
CA VAL A 143 -3.65 -56.32 -22.35
C VAL A 143 -4.22 -56.51 -23.76
N SER A 144 -3.31 -56.51 -24.73
CA SER A 144 -3.44 -56.76 -26.17
C SER A 144 -4.34 -57.91 -26.62
N SER A 145 -4.98 -57.71 -27.78
CA SER A 145 -5.15 -58.76 -28.79
C SER A 145 -5.13 -58.17 -30.20
N GLN A 146 -4.41 -58.89 -31.07
CA GLN A 146 -4.00 -58.57 -32.43
C GLN A 146 -5.15 -58.65 -33.44
N SER A 147 -5.09 -57.88 -34.53
CA SER A 147 -5.22 -58.44 -35.89
C SER A 147 -4.83 -57.45 -36.99
N ASN A 148 -4.15 -58.00 -37.99
CA ASN A 148 -3.60 -57.40 -39.21
C ASN A 148 -4.64 -56.76 -40.15
N LYS A 149 -4.20 -55.73 -40.89
CA LYS A 149 -4.19 -55.62 -42.38
C LYS A 149 -3.62 -54.24 -42.76
N GLN A 150 -2.42 -54.15 -43.33
CA GLN A 150 -2.08 -54.20 -44.77
C GLN A 150 -2.59 -52.99 -45.59
N ASP A 151 -1.62 -52.18 -46.07
CA ASP A 151 -1.52 -51.46 -47.36
C ASP A 151 -0.92 -50.05 -47.14
N GLN A 152 0.39 -49.86 -47.34
CA GLN A 152 1.13 -49.58 -48.58
C GLN A 152 0.81 -48.25 -49.29
N SER A 153 1.84 -47.37 -49.32
CA SER A 153 2.18 -46.34 -50.33
C SER A 153 1.26 -45.10 -50.44
N ALA A 154 1.72 -43.89 -50.76
CA ALA A 154 2.92 -43.47 -51.47
C ALA A 154 3.37 -42.05 -51.07
N ILE A 155 4.66 -41.82 -51.28
CA ILE A 155 5.35 -40.53 -51.31
C ILE A 155 4.82 -39.70 -52.48
N SER A 156 4.56 -38.40 -52.28
CA SER A 156 4.64 -37.39 -53.34
C SER A 156 4.90 -36.01 -52.74
N SER A 157 6.04 -35.47 -53.17
CA SER A 157 6.55 -34.11 -53.00
C SER A 157 5.87 -33.11 -53.94
N SER A 158 6.15 -31.82 -53.73
CA SER A 158 5.79 -30.60 -54.49
C SER A 158 4.62 -29.80 -53.88
N SER A 159 4.58 -28.47 -53.83
CA SER A 159 5.48 -27.40 -54.25
C SER A 159 4.88 -26.06 -53.79
N SER A 160 5.73 -25.12 -53.40
CA SER A 160 5.71 -23.70 -53.77
C SER A 160 4.41 -22.86 -53.73
N ALA A 161 4.32 -21.98 -52.70
CA ALA A 161 3.91 -20.55 -52.74
C ALA A 161 2.48 -20.15 -53.27
N PRO A 162 1.95 -18.92 -53.01
CA PRO A 162 2.60 -17.74 -52.43
C PRO A 162 1.85 -16.97 -51.32
N ILE A 163 2.67 -16.12 -50.72
CA ILE A 163 2.45 -14.93 -49.89
C ILE A 163 1.22 -14.11 -50.35
N ALA A 164 0.30 -13.86 -49.42
CA ALA A 164 -0.75 -12.87 -49.57
C ALA A 164 -0.24 -11.49 -49.13
N THR A 165 -0.11 -10.62 -50.13
CA THR A 165 0.20 -9.20 -50.05
C THR A 165 -0.90 -8.46 -49.27
N MET A 166 -0.59 -7.91 -48.09
CA MET A 166 -1.48 -6.97 -47.41
C MET A 166 -1.36 -5.59 -48.09
N THR A 167 -2.45 -5.19 -48.73
CA THR A 167 -2.64 -3.90 -49.38
C THR A 167 -2.54 -2.76 -48.37
N THR A 168 -1.60 -1.85 -48.62
CA THR A 168 -1.41 -0.58 -47.93
C THR A 168 -2.64 0.32 -48.13
N MET A 169 -3.45 0.51 -47.09
CA MET A 169 -4.44 1.58 -47.06
C MET A 169 -3.73 2.91 -46.77
N LYS A 170 -3.65 3.74 -47.81
CA LYS A 170 -3.26 5.15 -47.74
C LYS A 170 -4.28 5.93 -46.90
N PHE A 171 -3.94 6.26 -45.66
CA PHE A 171 -4.66 7.31 -44.94
C PHE A 171 -4.23 8.68 -45.50
N LYS A 172 -5.19 9.37 -46.12
CA LYS A 172 -5.05 10.78 -46.48
C LYS A 172 -4.97 11.61 -45.19
N ALA A 173 -3.88 12.36 -45.05
CA ALA A 173 -3.77 13.45 -44.09
C ALA A 173 -4.85 14.49 -44.39
N SER A 174 -5.86 14.59 -43.52
CA SER A 174 -6.83 15.68 -43.55
C SER A 174 -6.28 16.81 -42.71
N SER A 175 -5.75 17.82 -43.40
CA SER A 175 -5.48 19.15 -42.87
C SER A 175 -6.76 19.76 -42.30
N TYR A 176 -6.81 19.99 -41.00
CA TYR A 176 -7.75 20.96 -40.43
C TYR A 176 -7.01 22.26 -40.14
N GLN A 177 -7.44 23.28 -40.86
CA GLN A 177 -7.00 24.65 -40.77
C GLN A 177 -7.39 25.27 -39.42
N ALA A 178 -6.58 26.25 -39.06
CA ALA A 178 -6.80 27.22 -37.99
C ALA A 178 -8.08 28.06 -38.19
N SER A 179 -8.37 28.88 -37.16
CA SER A 179 -9.47 29.85 -36.97
C SER A 179 -10.56 29.26 -36.05
N SER A 180 -11.01 29.84 -34.93
CA SER A 180 -11.22 31.24 -34.52
C SER A 180 -11.42 31.21 -32.98
N SER A 181 -10.81 32.05 -32.13
CA SER A 181 -11.12 33.46 -31.85
C SER A 181 -12.58 33.79 -31.48
N SER A 182 -12.79 34.26 -30.23
CA SER A 182 -13.96 34.97 -29.65
C SER A 182 -15.26 34.13 -29.47
N TYR A 183 -15.94 34.10 -28.33
CA TYR A 183 -16.44 35.21 -27.51
C TYR A 183 -16.60 34.83 -26.02
N ARG A 184 -16.31 35.80 -25.15
CA ARG A 184 -16.78 35.86 -23.77
C ARG A 184 -18.31 35.86 -23.72
N ARG A 185 -18.89 35.11 -22.78
CA ARG A 185 -20.23 35.42 -22.24
C ARG A 185 -20.10 35.77 -20.77
N ASP A 186 -20.24 37.05 -20.50
CA ASP A 186 -20.52 37.62 -19.20
C ASP A 186 -21.84 37.04 -18.65
N LYS A 187 -21.84 36.63 -17.38
CA LYS A 187 -23.06 36.35 -16.62
C LYS A 187 -23.39 37.59 -15.78
N PRO A 188 -24.63 38.10 -15.83
CA PRO A 188 -25.02 39.25 -15.03
C PRO A 188 -25.21 38.89 -13.55
N LEU A 189 -24.66 39.73 -12.67
CA LEU A 189 -25.04 39.81 -11.26
C LEU A 189 -26.51 40.23 -11.16
N SER A 190 -27.31 39.44 -10.45
CA SER A 190 -28.65 39.85 -10.02
C SER A 190 -28.61 40.16 -8.53
N THR A 191 -28.44 41.45 -8.24
CA THR A 191 -28.67 42.08 -6.93
C THR A 191 -30.17 42.12 -6.67
N ARG A 192 -30.66 41.43 -5.64
CA ARG A 192 -32.00 41.73 -5.10
C ARG A 192 -31.92 41.76 -3.58
N GLY A 193 -31.99 42.97 -3.05
CA GLY A 193 -32.19 43.22 -1.63
C GLY A 193 -33.57 42.76 -1.19
N SER A 194 -33.64 42.25 0.03
CA SER A 194 -34.88 42.22 0.81
C SER A 194 -34.56 42.68 2.22
N VAL A 195 -35.32 43.70 2.64
CA VAL A 195 -35.26 44.39 3.91
C VAL A 195 -36.41 43.85 4.77
N GLY A 196 -36.16 43.62 6.06
CA GLY A 196 -37.17 43.36 7.10
C GLY A 196 -37.13 41.91 7.60
N GLY A 197 -37.14 41.61 8.89
CA GLY A 197 -37.33 42.44 10.07
C GLY A 197 -36.87 41.67 11.32
N VAL A 198 -36.61 42.45 12.36
CA VAL A 198 -36.15 42.03 13.68
C VAL A 198 -37.30 41.37 14.44
N LEU A 199 -37.13 40.11 14.84
CA LEU A 199 -37.81 39.53 16.00
C LEU A 199 -36.82 38.65 16.78
N THR A 200 -36.38 39.20 17.91
CA THR A 200 -35.61 38.53 18.95
C THR A 200 -36.51 37.60 19.75
N THR A 201 -36.36 36.29 19.55
CA THR A 201 -36.82 35.29 20.52
C THR A 201 -35.62 34.47 20.98
N ALA A 202 -35.26 34.66 22.25
CA ALA A 202 -34.26 33.89 22.94
C ALA A 202 -34.70 32.41 23.00
N SER A 203 -33.86 31.53 22.46
CA SER A 203 -33.99 30.08 22.66
C SER A 203 -32.60 29.51 22.91
N THR A 204 -32.36 29.26 24.19
CA THR A 204 -31.47 28.25 24.78
C THR A 204 -30.48 27.59 23.81
N ALA A 205 -29.25 28.11 23.84
CA ALA A 205 -28.08 27.48 23.26
C ALA A 205 -27.82 26.14 23.95
N SER A 206 -28.26 25.06 23.32
CA SER A 206 -27.68 23.74 23.54
C SER A 206 -26.23 23.81 23.04
N TYR A 207 -25.28 23.63 23.96
CA TYR A 207 -23.87 23.44 23.67
C TYR A 207 -23.69 22.15 22.87
N LEU A 208 -23.97 22.20 21.57
CA LEU A 208 -23.46 21.22 20.62
C LEU A 208 -21.95 21.38 20.62
N LEU A 209 -21.29 20.47 21.34
CA LEU A 209 -19.86 20.24 21.19
C LEU A 209 -19.57 20.20 19.69
N PRO A 210 -18.56 20.94 19.19
CA PRO A 210 -18.09 20.78 17.82
C PRO A 210 -17.82 19.28 17.65
N SER A 211 -18.57 18.63 16.76
CA SER A 211 -18.16 17.29 16.31
C SER A 211 -16.70 17.45 15.89
N PRO A 212 -15.78 16.57 16.35
CA PRO A 212 -14.39 16.68 15.99
C PRO A 212 -14.37 16.83 14.49
N ASP A 213 -13.89 18.00 14.04
CA ASP A 213 -13.80 18.35 12.63
C ASP A 213 -13.29 17.10 11.95
N ILE A 214 -14.14 16.51 11.09
CA ILE A 214 -13.76 15.38 10.25
C ILE A 214 -12.75 16.03 9.31
N SER A 215 -11.52 16.14 9.82
CA SER A 215 -10.37 16.71 9.16
C SER A 215 -10.45 16.14 7.77
N SER A 216 -10.62 17.00 6.77
CA SER A 216 -10.69 16.59 5.38
C SER A 216 -9.45 15.73 5.13
N VAL A 217 -9.63 14.40 5.23
CA VAL A 217 -8.49 13.48 5.21
C VAL A 217 -8.11 13.49 3.76
N PHE A 218 -7.04 14.21 3.43
CA PHE A 218 -6.45 14.11 2.12
C PHE A 218 -5.85 12.71 1.96
N ILE A 219 -5.72 12.25 0.72
CA ILE A 219 -5.12 10.93 0.49
C ILE A 219 -3.67 11.00 0.95
N ARG A 220 -3.30 10.11 1.87
CA ARG A 220 -1.90 9.93 2.28
C ARG A 220 -1.26 8.95 1.29
N PRO A 221 -0.32 9.38 0.44
CA PRO A 221 0.33 8.47 -0.49
C PRO A 221 1.11 7.41 0.26
N TRP A 222 1.16 6.19 -0.28
CA TRP A 222 2.04 5.17 0.23
C TRP A 222 3.50 5.58 0.03
N SER A 223 4.31 5.37 1.05
CA SER A 223 5.74 5.70 1.04
C SER A 223 6.51 4.66 1.83
N HIS A 224 7.60 4.17 1.27
CA HIS A 224 8.46 3.22 1.97
C HIS A 224 9.92 3.42 1.56
N PRO A 225 10.87 3.49 2.51
CA PRO A 225 12.26 3.91 2.24
C PRO A 225 13.04 2.95 1.32
N GLN A 226 12.60 1.70 1.22
CA GLN A 226 13.22 0.71 0.33
C GLN A 226 12.71 0.76 -1.11
N PHE A 227 11.69 1.57 -1.42
CA PHE A 227 11.10 1.66 -2.75
C PHE A 227 11.18 3.09 -3.26
N ALA A 228 11.28 3.25 -4.57
CA ALA A 228 11.28 4.58 -5.16
C ALA A 228 9.92 5.25 -4.91
N PRO A 229 9.86 6.50 -4.43
CA PRO A 229 8.61 7.22 -4.27
C PRO A 229 7.97 7.50 -5.62
N LEU A 230 6.66 7.70 -5.65
CA LEU A 230 5.96 8.19 -6.85
C LEU A 230 6.47 9.59 -7.28
N PRO A 231 6.28 9.97 -8.56
CA PRO A 231 6.56 11.32 -9.04
C PRO A 231 6.01 12.40 -8.11
N SER A 232 6.76 13.46 -7.86
CA SER A 232 6.38 14.51 -6.90
C SER A 232 5.07 15.22 -7.29
N VAL A 233 4.79 15.35 -8.59
CA VAL A 233 3.51 15.85 -9.10
C VAL A 233 2.34 14.96 -8.65
N ILE A 234 2.50 13.64 -8.66
CA ILE A 234 1.48 12.70 -8.18
C ILE A 234 1.30 12.85 -6.68
N LEU A 235 2.40 12.87 -5.92
CA LEU A 235 2.35 13.02 -4.46
C LEU A 235 1.68 14.34 -4.04
N ARG A 236 2.01 15.45 -4.71
CA ARG A 236 1.39 16.76 -4.45
C ARG A 236 -0.10 16.74 -4.75
N THR A 237 -0.50 16.26 -5.93
CA THR A 237 -1.92 16.19 -6.29
C THR A 237 -2.71 15.29 -5.35
N LEU A 238 -2.19 14.12 -4.97
CA LEU A 238 -2.85 13.25 -3.99
C LEU A 238 -3.02 13.90 -2.62
N SER A 239 -2.05 14.74 -2.20
CA SER A 239 -2.16 15.51 -0.96
C SER A 239 -3.21 16.62 -1.01
N GLU A 240 -3.67 16.99 -2.19
CA GLU A 240 -4.74 17.98 -2.43
C GLU A 240 -6.10 17.28 -2.69
N THR A 241 -6.09 16.01 -3.12
CA THR A 241 -7.29 15.20 -3.36
C THR A 241 -7.95 14.77 -2.06
N ARG A 242 -9.27 14.95 -1.98
CA ARG A 242 -10.07 14.55 -0.81
C ARG A 242 -10.32 13.04 -0.80
N PHE A 243 -10.11 12.39 0.34
CA PHE A 243 -10.34 10.94 0.47
C PHE A 243 -11.79 10.53 0.18
N ALA A 244 -12.77 11.38 0.53
CA ALA A 244 -14.19 11.09 0.32
C ALA A 244 -14.60 10.97 -1.17
N GLU A 245 -13.77 11.49 -2.09
CA GLU A 245 -14.03 11.41 -3.53
C GLU A 245 -13.48 10.11 -4.14
N MET A 246 -12.60 9.40 -3.44
CA MET A 246 -11.93 8.21 -3.93
C MET A 246 -12.44 6.92 -3.27
N PRO A 247 -12.20 5.74 -3.87
CA PRO A 247 -12.46 4.47 -3.22
C PRO A 247 -11.74 4.34 -1.87
N ASP A 248 -12.33 3.59 -0.95
CA ASP A 248 -11.61 3.16 0.25
C ASP A 248 -10.42 2.27 -0.15
N ARG A 249 -9.22 2.58 0.38
CA ARG A 249 -7.99 1.86 0.01
C ARG A 249 -8.05 0.39 0.43
N GLU A 250 -8.55 0.11 1.62
CA GLU A 250 -8.63 -1.27 2.12
C GLU A 250 -9.60 -2.10 1.28
N ALA A 251 -10.74 -1.53 0.92
CA ALA A 251 -11.69 -2.14 0.00
C ALA A 251 -11.04 -2.43 -1.37
N PHE A 252 -10.31 -1.46 -1.93
CA PHE A 252 -9.58 -1.66 -3.19
C PHE A 252 -8.55 -2.80 -3.08
N ASP A 253 -7.69 -2.78 -2.06
CA ASP A 253 -6.65 -3.79 -1.86
C ASP A 253 -7.25 -5.20 -1.68
N GLN A 254 -8.39 -5.31 -1.01
CA GLN A 254 -9.11 -6.59 -0.87
C GLN A 254 -9.64 -7.09 -2.22
N HIS A 255 -10.26 -6.21 -3.03
CA HIS A 255 -10.77 -6.60 -4.35
C HIS A 255 -9.64 -6.93 -5.32
N LEU A 256 -8.57 -6.14 -5.34
CA LEU A 256 -7.37 -6.42 -6.09
C LEU A 256 -6.76 -7.77 -5.69
N GLY A 257 -6.67 -8.06 -4.39
CA GLY A 257 -6.18 -9.34 -3.89
C GLY A 257 -7.04 -10.53 -4.32
N ARG A 258 -8.37 -10.40 -4.38
CA ARG A 258 -9.26 -11.45 -4.90
C ARG A 258 -9.05 -11.65 -6.41
N PHE A 259 -8.96 -10.56 -7.17
CA PHE A 259 -8.68 -10.59 -8.59
C PHE A 259 -7.36 -11.30 -8.88
N LEU A 260 -6.26 -10.88 -8.23
CA LEU A 260 -4.95 -11.50 -8.43
C LEU A 260 -4.96 -13.00 -8.11
N LYS A 261 -5.66 -13.43 -7.05
CA LYS A 261 -5.80 -14.86 -6.71
C LYS A 261 -6.64 -15.66 -7.71
N SER A 262 -7.47 -15.00 -8.52
CA SER A 262 -8.29 -15.65 -9.56
C SER A 262 -7.54 -15.84 -10.88
N LEU A 263 -6.39 -15.18 -11.04
CA LEU A 263 -5.54 -15.36 -12.21
C LEU A 263 -4.85 -16.73 -12.17
N LEU A 264 -4.38 -17.20 -13.33
CA LEU A 264 -3.52 -18.38 -13.41
C LEU A 264 -2.24 -18.16 -12.56
N PRO A 265 -1.72 -19.18 -11.86
CA PRO A 265 -0.56 -19.05 -10.96
C PRO A 265 0.61 -18.24 -11.55
N GLU A 266 0.91 -18.48 -12.82
CA GLU A 266 1.94 -17.78 -13.59
C GLU A 266 1.67 -16.27 -13.69
N MET A 267 0.42 -15.91 -13.99
CA MET A 267 0.00 -14.51 -14.07
C MET A 267 -0.05 -13.84 -12.70
N GLN A 268 -0.33 -14.57 -11.62
CA GLN A 268 -0.36 -13.99 -10.26
C GLN A 268 0.98 -13.35 -9.89
N GLU A 269 2.08 -14.00 -10.27
CA GLU A 269 3.44 -13.56 -9.93
C GLU A 269 3.92 -12.36 -10.74
N SER A 270 3.33 -12.09 -11.91
CA SER A 270 3.78 -11.05 -12.85
C SER A 270 2.77 -9.91 -13.06
N ALA A 271 1.51 -10.10 -12.67
CA ALA A 271 0.48 -9.08 -12.82
C ALA A 271 0.70 -7.90 -11.88
N SER A 272 1.10 -8.16 -10.63
CA SER A 272 1.35 -7.12 -9.64
C SER A 272 2.35 -7.62 -8.59
N LEU A 273 3.54 -7.03 -8.56
CA LEU A 273 4.59 -7.45 -7.65
C LEU A 273 4.31 -6.93 -6.23
N SER A 274 4.12 -7.87 -5.30
CA SER A 274 4.15 -7.55 -3.87
C SER A 274 5.49 -6.89 -3.50
N SER A 275 5.53 -6.14 -2.40
CA SER A 275 6.77 -5.50 -1.90
C SER A 275 7.96 -6.48 -1.83
N ALA A 276 7.73 -7.71 -1.34
CA ALA A 276 8.76 -8.74 -1.26
C ALA A 276 9.21 -9.26 -2.63
N ALA A 277 8.26 -9.55 -3.52
CA ALA A 277 8.56 -10.02 -4.88
C ALA A 277 9.31 -8.95 -5.68
N TYR A 278 8.88 -7.69 -5.59
CA TYR A 278 9.51 -6.54 -6.23
C TYR A 278 10.98 -6.39 -5.82
N MET A 279 11.27 -6.47 -4.52
CA MET A 279 12.64 -6.43 -4.02
C MET A 279 13.47 -7.63 -4.50
N GLY A 280 12.86 -8.82 -4.59
CA GLY A 280 13.51 -10.02 -5.12
C GLY A 280 13.92 -9.81 -6.58
N VAL A 281 12.99 -9.39 -7.42
CA VAL A 281 13.23 -9.08 -8.85
C VAL A 281 14.30 -7.99 -9.00
N ALA A 282 14.18 -6.88 -8.27
CA ALA A 282 15.15 -5.80 -8.34
C ALA A 282 16.57 -6.24 -7.92
N ARG A 283 16.67 -7.08 -6.88
CA ARG A 283 17.96 -7.66 -6.46
C ARG A 283 18.52 -8.57 -7.54
N TYR A 284 17.72 -9.45 -8.11
CA TYR A 284 18.15 -10.34 -9.20
C TYR A 284 18.67 -9.56 -10.39
N LEU A 285 17.97 -8.50 -10.80
CA LEU A 285 18.42 -7.66 -11.90
C LEU A 285 19.73 -6.92 -11.59
N ALA A 286 19.95 -6.53 -10.32
CA ALA A 286 21.14 -5.82 -9.89
C ALA A 286 22.37 -6.72 -9.65
N THR A 287 22.18 -7.92 -9.09
CA THR A 287 23.27 -8.81 -8.65
C THR A 287 23.42 -10.07 -9.50
N GLY A 288 22.41 -10.43 -10.30
CA GLY A 288 22.32 -11.72 -10.99
C GLY A 288 21.90 -12.88 -10.07
N GLU A 289 21.73 -12.65 -8.77
CA GLU A 289 21.36 -13.69 -7.81
C GLU A 289 19.86 -13.95 -7.84
N LEU A 290 19.46 -15.17 -8.19
CA LEU A 290 18.05 -15.55 -8.26
C LEU A 290 17.38 -15.41 -6.89
N PRO A 291 16.15 -14.87 -6.82
CA PRO A 291 15.41 -14.84 -5.57
C PRO A 291 15.19 -16.28 -5.11
N PRO A 292 15.36 -16.60 -3.81
CA PRO A 292 15.28 -17.99 -3.31
C PRO A 292 13.91 -18.65 -3.52
N HIS A 293 12.89 -17.87 -3.89
CA HIS A 293 11.52 -18.31 -4.14
C HIS A 293 10.99 -17.87 -5.51
N ALA A 294 11.86 -17.50 -6.46
CA ALA A 294 11.39 -17.18 -7.81
C ALA A 294 11.02 -18.45 -8.57
N SER A 295 9.76 -18.54 -9.00
CA SER A 295 9.32 -19.63 -9.87
C SER A 295 10.06 -19.60 -11.22
N PRO A 296 10.13 -20.74 -11.94
CA PRO A 296 10.66 -20.76 -13.31
C PRO A 296 9.93 -19.80 -14.26
N PHE A 297 8.64 -19.58 -14.02
CA PHE A 297 7.84 -18.62 -14.79
C PHE A 297 8.33 -17.19 -14.57
N LEU A 298 8.50 -16.76 -13.31
CA LEU A 298 8.97 -15.41 -13.00
C LEU A 298 10.36 -15.15 -13.59
N GLN A 299 11.24 -16.16 -13.57
CA GLN A 299 12.56 -16.08 -14.21
C GLN A 299 12.45 -15.84 -15.72
N THR A 300 11.63 -16.62 -16.40
CA THR A 300 11.36 -16.47 -17.83
C THR A 300 10.75 -15.10 -18.14
N TRP A 301 9.81 -14.66 -17.31
CA TRP A 301 9.16 -13.37 -17.42
C TRP A 301 10.18 -12.21 -17.31
N MET A 302 11.08 -12.25 -16.31
CA MET A 302 12.12 -11.23 -16.12
C MET A 302 13.07 -11.12 -17.32
N VAL A 303 13.50 -12.26 -17.87
CA VAL A 303 14.38 -12.30 -19.06
C VAL A 303 13.66 -11.79 -20.30
N THR A 304 12.37 -12.12 -20.43
CA THR A 304 11.56 -11.70 -21.59
C THR A 304 11.26 -10.21 -21.58
N HIS A 305 10.93 -9.63 -20.42
CA HIS A 305 10.41 -8.26 -20.32
C HIS A 305 11.48 -7.16 -20.30
N ARG A 306 12.73 -7.45 -20.71
CA ARG A 306 13.84 -6.48 -20.81
C ARG A 306 13.94 -5.54 -19.62
N LEU A 307 13.71 -6.06 -18.41
CA LEU A 307 13.65 -5.26 -17.20
C LEU A 307 15.03 -4.69 -16.88
N LEU A 308 15.05 -3.45 -16.41
CA LEU A 308 16.28 -2.75 -16.04
C LEU A 308 16.22 -2.28 -14.59
N PRO A 309 17.24 -2.56 -13.77
CA PRO A 309 17.36 -1.97 -12.45
C PRO A 309 17.85 -0.52 -12.58
N ALA A 310 17.32 0.40 -11.77
CA ALA A 310 17.98 1.70 -11.60
C ALA A 310 19.33 1.53 -10.90
N ARG A 311 20.31 2.28 -11.39
CA ARG A 311 21.68 2.28 -10.85
C ARG A 311 21.70 3.02 -9.50
N ILE A 312 22.27 2.35 -8.48
CA ILE A 312 22.28 2.80 -7.07
C ILE A 312 22.95 4.16 -6.89
N SER A 313 24.03 4.42 -7.62
CA SER A 313 24.86 5.63 -7.44
C SER A 313 24.09 6.94 -7.68
N ALA A 314 23.11 6.95 -8.59
CA ALA A 314 22.30 8.14 -8.82
C ALA A 314 21.26 8.37 -7.70
N TRP A 315 20.83 7.28 -7.04
CA TRP A 315 19.91 7.34 -5.90
C TRP A 315 20.58 7.90 -4.65
N GLU A 316 21.84 7.49 -4.39
CA GLU A 316 22.63 7.98 -3.27
C GLU A 316 22.81 9.51 -3.31
N GLY A 317 23.09 10.08 -4.49
CA GLY A 317 23.22 11.54 -4.65
C GLY A 317 21.92 12.32 -4.38
N TRP A 318 20.76 11.75 -4.71
CA TRP A 318 19.47 12.37 -4.37
C TRP A 318 19.20 12.37 -2.87
N GLN A 319 19.51 11.25 -2.20
CA GLN A 319 19.32 11.14 -0.77
C GLN A 319 20.18 12.14 0.01
N GLU A 320 21.39 12.44 -0.49
CA GLU A 320 22.25 13.49 0.07
C GLU A 320 21.68 14.90 -0.10
N SER A 321 20.98 15.17 -1.20
CA SER A 321 20.34 16.46 -1.46
C SER A 321 19.08 16.71 -0.61
N ASN A 322 18.55 15.70 0.08
CA ASN A 322 17.32 15.78 0.86
C ASN A 322 17.54 15.41 2.35
N PRO A 323 18.08 16.34 3.16
CA PRO A 323 18.63 16.04 4.49
C PRO A 323 17.61 15.67 5.58
N GLN A 324 16.32 15.56 5.27
CA GLN A 324 15.28 15.26 6.27
C GLN A 324 15.19 13.77 6.66
N THR A 325 15.95 12.86 6.02
CA THR A 325 15.97 11.42 6.35
C THR A 325 17.27 11.02 7.05
N SER A 326 17.55 11.53 8.26
CA SER A 326 18.94 11.61 8.77
C SER A 326 19.37 10.66 9.91
N SER A 327 18.75 9.50 10.18
CA SER A 327 19.29 8.66 11.28
C SER A 327 19.34 7.14 11.11
N ASP A 328 18.83 6.58 10.02
CA ASP A 328 18.87 5.13 9.82
C ASP A 328 19.36 4.80 8.40
N ARG A 329 20.67 4.96 8.20
CA ARG A 329 21.43 4.63 6.96
C ARG A 329 21.54 3.12 6.76
N THR A 330 20.43 2.38 6.89
CA THR A 330 20.38 1.04 6.29
C THR A 330 20.46 1.24 4.78
N LYS A 331 21.40 0.54 4.12
CA LYS A 331 21.68 0.65 2.68
C LYS A 331 20.35 0.69 1.92
N ALA A 332 20.01 1.86 1.37
CA ALA A 332 18.83 2.01 0.54
C ALA A 332 19.04 1.09 -0.66
N THR A 333 18.33 -0.04 -0.68
CA THR A 333 18.23 -0.87 -1.87
C THR A 333 17.63 0.01 -2.95
N SER A 334 18.12 -0.10 -4.19
CA SER A 334 17.58 0.66 -5.31
C SER A 334 16.63 -0.23 -6.10
N PRO A 335 15.31 0.01 -6.05
CA PRO A 335 14.44 -0.72 -6.92
C PRO A 335 13.52 0.28 -7.62
N ILE A 336 14.02 0.77 -8.74
CA ILE A 336 13.17 1.21 -9.84
C ILE A 336 13.38 0.14 -10.90
N ILE A 337 12.33 -0.61 -11.18
CA ILE A 337 12.30 -1.56 -12.30
C ILE A 337 11.69 -0.82 -13.48
N LEU A 338 12.44 -0.74 -14.57
CA LEU A 338 12.00 -0.12 -15.81
C LEU A 338 11.77 -1.16 -16.90
N ILE A 339 10.79 -0.89 -17.75
CA ILE A 339 10.43 -1.67 -18.93
C ILE A 339 10.62 -0.75 -20.15
N PRO A 340 11.51 -1.07 -21.08
CA PRO A 340 11.62 -0.33 -22.33
C PRO A 340 10.30 -0.34 -23.10
N ARG A 341 9.87 0.81 -23.62
CA ARG A 341 8.72 0.87 -24.54
C ARG A 341 9.12 0.39 -25.94
N ASP A 342 8.16 -0.23 -26.62
CA ASP A 342 8.27 -0.51 -28.04
C ASP A 342 7.65 0.63 -28.89
N PRO A 343 8.31 1.04 -30.00
CA PRO A 343 9.59 0.56 -30.47
C PRO A 343 10.75 1.13 -29.64
N VAL A 344 11.72 0.27 -29.33
CA VAL A 344 12.97 0.69 -28.70
C VAL A 344 13.72 1.65 -29.65
N PRO A 345 14.07 2.87 -29.22
CA PRO A 345 14.79 3.80 -30.08
C PRO A 345 16.17 3.24 -30.46
N GLU A 346 16.65 3.52 -31.67
CA GLU A 346 17.98 3.10 -32.14
C GLU A 346 19.11 3.56 -31.21
N ASN A 347 18.88 4.67 -30.49
CA ASN A 347 19.79 5.25 -29.52
C ASN A 347 19.59 4.75 -28.08
N LEU A 348 18.97 3.56 -27.87
CA LEU A 348 18.69 3.04 -26.53
C LEU A 348 19.93 3.03 -25.64
N ALA A 349 21.11 2.69 -26.16
CA ALA A 349 22.35 2.67 -25.37
C ALA A 349 22.70 4.05 -24.79
N LEU A 350 22.59 5.12 -25.58
CA LEU A 350 22.84 6.50 -25.14
C LEU A 350 21.77 6.96 -24.14
N VAL A 351 20.51 6.63 -24.40
CA VAL A 351 19.40 6.94 -23.50
C VAL A 351 19.56 6.20 -22.16
N LEU A 352 20.03 4.96 -22.19
CA LEU A 352 20.31 4.18 -20.98
C LEU A 352 21.46 4.78 -20.19
N GLU A 353 22.53 5.23 -20.85
CA GLU A 353 23.64 5.91 -20.20
C GLU A 353 23.17 7.22 -19.55
N GLU A 354 22.39 8.03 -20.28
CA GLU A 354 21.81 9.26 -19.71
C GLU A 354 20.85 8.97 -18.55
N TYR A 355 20.03 7.93 -18.67
CA TYR A 355 19.15 7.47 -17.60
C TYR A 355 19.93 7.05 -16.36
N GLN A 356 21.04 6.32 -16.53
CA GLN A 356 21.89 5.92 -15.41
C GLN A 356 22.53 7.12 -14.71
N VAL A 357 22.80 8.20 -15.44
CA VAL A 357 23.34 9.45 -14.89
C VAL A 357 22.25 10.25 -14.16
N ASN A 358 21.05 10.33 -14.73
CA ASN A 358 19.95 11.10 -14.17
C ASN A 358 18.60 10.37 -14.32
N PRO A 359 18.31 9.39 -13.45
CA PRO A 359 17.05 8.65 -13.52
C PRO A 359 15.85 9.54 -13.22
N PHE A 360 16.07 10.64 -12.49
CA PHE A 360 15.00 11.56 -12.08
C PHE A 360 14.38 12.30 -13.25
N LYS A 361 15.19 12.68 -14.24
CA LYS A 361 14.71 13.30 -15.49
C LYS A 361 13.63 12.45 -16.16
N TYR A 362 13.79 11.13 -16.12
CA TYR A 362 12.92 10.17 -16.80
C TYR A 362 11.77 9.66 -15.92
N THR A 363 11.89 9.76 -14.59
CA THR A 363 10.90 9.18 -13.66
C THR A 363 10.07 10.21 -12.91
N TYR A 364 10.61 11.39 -12.60
CA TYR A 364 9.93 12.42 -11.80
C TYR A 364 9.55 13.68 -12.60
N GLY A 365 10.07 13.82 -13.82
CA GLY A 365 9.93 15.04 -14.62
C GLY A 365 10.64 16.23 -13.95
N ASP A 366 10.17 17.45 -14.23
CA ASP A 366 10.68 18.69 -13.62
C ASP A 366 10.05 18.98 -12.23
N GLY A 367 9.28 18.03 -11.69
CA GLY A 367 8.50 18.15 -10.46
C GLY A 367 7.24 19.02 -10.58
N LYS A 368 6.97 19.59 -11.75
CA LYS A 368 5.74 20.32 -12.06
C LYS A 368 4.85 19.54 -13.02
N THR A 369 5.46 18.92 -14.03
CA THR A 369 4.80 18.11 -15.04
C THR A 369 5.38 16.70 -15.04
N LEU A 370 4.55 15.74 -15.43
CA LEU A 370 5.03 14.40 -15.75
C LEU A 370 5.97 14.47 -16.97
N PRO A 371 6.95 13.57 -17.08
CA PRO A 371 7.81 13.51 -18.26
C PRO A 371 6.95 13.28 -19.51
N GLU A 372 7.01 14.21 -20.46
CA GLU A 372 6.08 14.29 -21.61
C GLU A 372 6.17 13.06 -22.53
N GLN A 373 7.31 12.36 -22.53
CA GLN A 373 7.54 11.09 -23.21
C GLN A 373 8.57 10.25 -22.45
N SER A 374 8.12 9.37 -21.54
CA SER A 374 9.03 8.40 -20.95
C SER A 374 9.34 7.29 -21.97
N ILE A 375 10.62 7.07 -22.24
CA ILE A 375 11.11 5.93 -23.05
C ILE A 375 10.96 4.61 -22.29
N PHE A 376 10.82 4.70 -20.97
CA PHE A 376 10.68 3.57 -20.07
C PHE A 376 9.35 3.65 -19.32
N ASP A 377 8.70 2.52 -19.16
CA ASP A 377 7.64 2.38 -18.18
C ASP A 377 8.21 1.93 -16.84
N ARG A 378 7.79 2.60 -15.77
CA ARG A 378 8.04 2.19 -14.41
C ARG A 378 7.11 1.04 -14.05
N LEU A 379 7.68 -0.02 -13.49
CA LEU A 379 6.91 -1.07 -12.84
C LEU A 379 6.57 -0.63 -11.40
N PRO A 380 5.27 -0.47 -11.05
CA PRO A 380 4.87 -0.08 -9.71
C PRO A 380 4.95 -1.25 -8.73
N VAL A 381 5.19 -0.95 -7.46
CA VAL A 381 4.94 -1.91 -6.39
C VAL A 381 3.43 -2.01 -6.18
N GLN A 382 2.90 -3.19 -5.84
CA GLN A 382 1.47 -3.39 -5.62
C GLN A 382 0.83 -2.33 -4.72
N ASN A 383 1.52 -1.94 -3.65
CA ASN A 383 1.04 -0.94 -2.69
C ASN A 383 0.91 0.49 -3.27
N GLU A 384 1.62 0.78 -4.37
CA GLU A 384 1.55 2.06 -5.09
C GLU A 384 0.37 2.11 -6.08
N LEU A 385 -0.21 0.96 -6.45
CA LEU A 385 -1.26 0.90 -7.46
C LEU A 385 -2.47 1.78 -7.09
N PHE A 386 -2.89 1.77 -5.83
CA PHE A 386 -3.98 2.64 -5.37
C PHE A 386 -3.67 4.11 -5.62
N ASP A 387 -2.44 4.56 -5.30
CA ASP A 387 -2.04 5.95 -5.42
C ASP A 387 -1.96 6.40 -6.89
N ILE A 388 -1.43 5.54 -7.75
CA ILE A 388 -1.36 5.79 -9.19
C ILE A 388 -2.76 5.89 -9.78
N LEU A 389 -3.65 4.97 -9.42
CA LEU A 389 -5.03 4.96 -9.90
C LEU A 389 -5.85 6.12 -9.33
N ALA A 390 -5.66 6.49 -8.07
CA ALA A 390 -6.33 7.65 -7.47
C ALA A 390 -5.93 8.95 -8.16
N TYR A 391 -4.65 9.11 -8.52
CA TYR A 391 -4.19 10.27 -9.27
C TYR A 391 -4.78 10.33 -10.68
N ALA A 392 -4.76 9.21 -11.40
CA ALA A 392 -5.30 9.16 -12.75
C ALA A 392 -6.83 9.28 -12.76
N HIS A 393 -7.51 8.80 -11.72
CA HIS A 393 -8.97 8.88 -11.60
C HIS A 393 -9.47 10.21 -11.02
N ARG A 394 -8.62 11.23 -10.83
CA ARG A 394 -9.00 12.53 -10.24
C ARG A 394 -10.12 13.27 -11.00
N GLU A 395 -10.30 12.96 -12.28
CA GLU A 395 -11.34 13.53 -13.15
C GLU A 395 -12.59 12.63 -13.27
N HIS A 396 -12.64 11.51 -12.54
CA HIS A 396 -13.72 10.52 -12.57
C HIS A 396 -14.03 9.96 -13.97
N ASN A 397 -12.98 9.80 -14.78
CA ASN A 397 -13.05 9.17 -16.09
C ASN A 397 -13.31 7.65 -15.98
N ASP A 398 -13.78 7.03 -17.07
CA ASP A 398 -14.05 5.59 -17.12
C ASP A 398 -12.78 4.72 -17.01
N SER A 399 -12.97 3.40 -16.89
CA SER A 399 -11.90 2.43 -16.70
C SER A 399 -10.87 2.41 -17.85
N THR A 400 -11.30 2.73 -19.07
CA THR A 400 -10.45 2.74 -20.27
C THR A 400 -9.57 3.99 -20.28
N ALA A 401 -10.18 5.16 -20.10
CA ALA A 401 -9.47 6.43 -19.97
C ALA A 401 -8.48 6.41 -18.79
N LEU A 402 -8.87 5.79 -17.67
CA LEU A 402 -8.00 5.59 -16.51
C LEU A 402 -6.77 4.73 -16.84
N ALA A 403 -6.95 3.65 -17.60
CA ALA A 403 -5.84 2.78 -18.03
C ALA A 403 -4.90 3.49 -19.00
N ASP A 404 -5.45 4.26 -19.94
CA ASP A 404 -4.66 5.05 -20.88
C ASP A 404 -3.89 6.18 -20.18
N GLU A 405 -4.48 6.80 -19.16
CA GLU A 405 -3.80 7.79 -18.35
C GLU A 405 -2.65 7.17 -17.55
N ALA A 406 -2.87 6.04 -16.88
CA ALA A 406 -1.81 5.28 -16.20
C ALA A 406 -0.64 4.95 -17.14
N ARG A 407 -0.94 4.55 -18.39
CA ARG A 407 0.07 4.33 -19.43
C ARG A 407 0.76 5.63 -19.83
N LYS A 408 0.04 6.72 -20.05
CA LYS A 408 0.63 8.03 -20.40
C LYS A 408 1.61 8.53 -19.33
N MET A 409 1.31 8.28 -18.05
CA MET A 409 2.21 8.61 -16.94
C MET A 409 3.49 7.78 -16.89
N GLY A 410 3.61 6.74 -17.71
CA GLY A 410 4.80 5.87 -17.72
C GLY A 410 4.73 4.75 -16.68
N PHE A 411 3.56 4.22 -16.36
CA PHE A 411 3.44 3.03 -15.53
C PHE A 411 3.05 1.80 -16.37
N ALA A 412 3.79 0.71 -16.19
CA ALA A 412 3.47 -0.58 -16.80
C ALA A 412 2.65 -1.48 -15.86
N HIS A 413 2.13 -2.57 -16.41
CA HIS A 413 1.41 -3.63 -15.68
C HIS A 413 0.11 -3.18 -14.98
N ILE A 414 -0.36 -1.96 -15.23
CA ILE A 414 -1.70 -1.53 -14.84
C ILE A 414 -2.67 -1.98 -15.93
N THR A 415 -3.45 -3.01 -15.62
CA THR A 415 -4.39 -3.64 -16.57
C THR A 415 -5.79 -3.05 -16.45
N TRP A 416 -6.60 -3.19 -17.51
CA TRP A 416 -7.99 -2.73 -17.51
C TRP A 416 -8.84 -3.32 -16.36
N PRO A 417 -8.74 -4.62 -16.00
CA PRO A 417 -9.46 -5.14 -14.83
C PRO A 417 -9.11 -4.43 -13.52
N MET A 418 -7.85 -3.98 -13.33
CA MET A 418 -7.45 -3.24 -12.13
C MET A 418 -8.09 -1.85 -12.10
N THR A 419 -8.13 -1.16 -13.25
CA THR A 419 -8.78 0.15 -13.37
C THR A 419 -10.29 0.04 -13.18
N ASP A 420 -10.91 -1.00 -13.72
CA ASP A 420 -12.34 -1.27 -13.56
C ASP A 420 -12.75 -1.58 -12.11
N ILE A 421 -11.94 -2.35 -11.37
CA ILE A 421 -12.13 -2.53 -9.92
C ILE A 421 -12.13 -1.17 -9.21
N PHE A 422 -11.18 -0.30 -9.54
CA PHE A 422 -11.05 1.01 -8.91
C PHE A 422 -12.27 1.90 -9.21
N VAL A 423 -12.68 2.01 -10.47
CA VAL A 423 -13.83 2.84 -10.90
C VAL A 423 -15.13 2.36 -10.27
N ARG A 424 -15.37 1.04 -10.18
CA ARG A 424 -16.58 0.48 -9.55
C ARG A 424 -16.67 0.76 -8.06
N LEU A 425 -15.53 0.83 -7.37
CA LEU A 425 -15.45 1.16 -5.95
C LEU A 425 -15.48 2.67 -5.69
N CYS A 426 -15.38 3.52 -6.71
CA CYS A 426 -15.43 4.97 -6.54
C CYS A 426 -16.86 5.40 -6.17
N PRO A 427 -17.06 6.11 -5.05
CA PRO A 427 -18.40 6.48 -4.59
C PRO A 427 -19.13 7.42 -5.57
N LEU A 428 -18.39 8.32 -6.23
CA LEU A 428 -18.97 9.27 -7.18
C LEU A 428 -19.39 8.59 -8.49
N CYS A 429 -18.55 7.70 -9.02
CA CYS A 429 -18.84 6.95 -10.25
C CYS A 429 -19.95 5.92 -10.03
N SER A 430 -19.94 5.25 -8.89
CA SER A 430 -20.99 4.29 -8.52
C SER A 430 -22.37 4.96 -8.45
N ALA A 431 -22.47 6.13 -7.80
CA ALA A 431 -23.71 6.89 -7.72
C ALA A 431 -24.24 7.33 -9.09
N LYS A 432 -23.34 7.79 -9.98
CA LYS A 432 -23.69 8.18 -11.35
C LYS A 432 -24.22 7.01 -12.19
N ASN A 433 -23.62 5.83 -12.04
CA ASN A 433 -24.06 4.64 -12.75
C ASN A 433 -25.45 4.17 -12.30
N SER A 434 -25.76 4.26 -11.00
CA SER A 434 -27.09 3.92 -10.47
C SER A 434 -28.18 4.86 -11.00
N GLN A 435 -27.88 6.15 -11.17
CA GLN A 435 -28.85 7.11 -11.73
C GLN A 435 -29.16 6.82 -13.21
N ASN A 436 -28.15 6.44 -13.98
CA ASN A 436 -28.34 6.11 -15.40
C ASN A 436 -29.18 4.83 -15.59
N SER A 437 -29.04 3.82 -14.71
CA SER A 437 -29.81 2.57 -14.82
C SER A 437 -31.30 2.72 -14.51
N ASP A 438 -31.68 3.73 -13.74
CA ASP A 438 -33.10 3.99 -13.45
C ASP A 438 -33.77 4.72 -14.62
N SER A 439 -33.07 5.65 -15.27
CA SER A 439 -33.63 6.41 -16.41
C SER A 439 -33.99 5.57 -17.63
N SER A 440 -33.37 4.39 -17.82
CA SER A 440 -33.66 3.53 -18.97
C SER A 440 -34.92 2.66 -18.79
N ARG A 441 -35.57 2.69 -17.62
CA ARG A 441 -36.76 1.87 -17.34
C ARG A 441 -38.09 2.58 -17.58
N ASP A 442 -38.09 3.90 -17.69
CA ASP A 442 -39.32 4.69 -17.86
C ASP A 442 -39.70 4.90 -19.34
N ASP A 443 -38.86 4.44 -20.27
CA ASP A 443 -39.07 4.56 -21.74
C ASP A 443 -39.48 3.22 -22.42
N GLU A 444 -39.67 2.13 -21.65
CA GLU A 444 -40.31 0.88 -22.09
C GLU A 444 -41.73 0.77 -21.51
#